data_AF-A0AB39P8S4-F1
#
_entry.id   AF-A0AB39P8S4-F1
#
_cell.length_a   1.000
_cell.length_b   1.000
_cell.length_c   1.000
_cell.angle_alpha   90.00
_cell.angle_beta   90.00
_cell.angle_gamma   90.00
#
_symmetry.space_group_name_H-M   'P 1'
#
loop_
_entity.id
_entity.type
_entity.pdbx_description
1 polymer ?
#
loop_
_entity_poly.entity_id
_entity_poly.type
_entity_poly.pdbx_seq_one_letter_code
_entity_poly.pdbx_strand_id
1 'polypeptide(L)' 'MDDPRINVYGSGTEITIAANAAGLRYLAERLIGLSDPELGAGYHEHLEGGMDLEDGSISLILERDDKLAADRT' A
#
# COMPACT_ATOMS: atom_id res chain seq x y z
N MET A 1 11.46 9.98 -16.09
CA MET A 1 11.41 9.15 -14.87
C MET A 1 10.89 7.80 -15.30
N ASP A 2 11.44 6.72 -14.76
CA ASP A 2 10.94 5.38 -15.05
C ASP A 2 9.52 5.23 -14.53
N ASP A 3 8.71 4.41 -15.20
CA ASP A 3 7.37 4.08 -14.74
C ASP A 3 7.43 3.35 -13.37
N PRO A 4 6.46 3.56 -12.48
CA PRO A 4 6.42 2.88 -11.20
C PRO A 4 6.27 1.37 -11.41
N ARG A 5 7.16 0.60 -10.77
CA ARG A 5 7.12 -0.87 -10.78
C ARG A 5 7.14 -1.36 -9.35
N ILE A 6 6.13 -2.16 -8.99
CA ILE A 6 5.90 -2.61 -7.60
C ILE A 6 5.56 -4.09 -7.65
N ASN A 7 6.33 -4.89 -6.92
CA ASN A 7 6.07 -6.31 -6.74
C ASN A 7 5.80 -6.60 -5.26
N VAL A 8 4.76 -7.37 -4.99
CA VAL A 8 4.38 -7.75 -3.62
C VAL A 8 4.38 -9.27 -3.52
N TYR A 9 5.21 -9.78 -2.62
CA TYR A 9 5.34 -11.22 -2.39
C TYR A 9 5.59 -11.49 -0.91
N GLY A 10 5.32 -12.72 -0.47
CA GLY A 10 5.42 -13.09 0.95
C GLY A 10 6.02 -14.45 1.18
N SER A 11 6.53 -14.66 2.39
CA SER A 11 6.97 -15.95 2.90
C SER A 11 6.68 -16.08 4.39
N GLY A 12 5.89 -17.09 4.77
CA GLY A 12 5.58 -17.36 6.17
C GLY A 12 4.89 -16.19 6.87
N THR A 13 5.67 -15.42 7.64
CA THR A 13 5.22 -14.26 8.42
C THR A 13 5.69 -12.91 7.86
N GLU A 14 6.34 -12.90 6.70
CA GLU A 14 6.90 -11.70 6.10
C GLU A 14 6.22 -11.39 4.77
N ILE A 15 5.94 -10.10 4.55
CA ILE A 15 5.55 -9.54 3.25
C ILE A 15 6.65 -8.58 2.82
N THR A 16 7.08 -8.70 1.56
CA THR A 16 8.01 -7.77 0.93
C THR A 16 7.28 -6.98 -0.14
N ILE A 17 7.38 -5.65 -0.05
CA ILE A 17 7.02 -4.73 -1.13
C ILE A 17 8.33 -4.27 -1.79
N ALA A 18 8.65 -4.85 -2.93
CA ALA A 18 9.85 -4.50 -3.70
C ALA A 18 9.45 -3.58 -4.85
N ALA A 19 10.03 -2.39 -4.92
CA ALA A 19 9.70 -1.43 -5.97
C ALA A 19 10.93 -0.65 -6.43
N ASN A 20 10.87 -0.13 -7.67
CA ASN A 20 11.82 0.89 -8.10
C ASN A 20 11.55 2.22 -7.39
N ALA A 21 12.45 3.21 -7.57
CA ALA A 21 12.32 4.50 -6.89
C ALA A 21 10.99 5.22 -7.19
N ALA A 22 10.48 5.10 -8.43
CA ALA A 22 9.19 5.66 -8.82
C ALA A 22 8.01 4.95 -8.12
N GLY A 23 8.04 3.62 -8.03
CA GLY A 23 7.03 2.83 -7.34
C GLY A 23 7.01 3.08 -5.82
N LEU A 24 8.18 3.22 -5.19
CA LEU A 24 8.28 3.60 -3.78
C LEU A 24 7.68 4.98 -3.53
N ARG A 25 7.94 5.94 -4.43
CA ARG A 25 7.34 7.28 -4.33
C ARG A 25 5.82 7.25 -4.51
N TYR A 26 5.33 6.49 -5.49
CA TYR A 26 3.90 6.30 -5.74
C TYR A 26 3.17 5.74 -4.51
N LEU A 27 3.74 4.72 -3.85
CA LEU A 27 3.18 4.16 -2.62
C LEU A 27 3.19 5.18 -1.48
N ALA A 28 4.28 5.94 -1.33
CA ALA A 28 4.36 6.98 -0.30
C ALA A 28 3.29 8.07 -0.49
N GLU A 29 3.04 8.49 -1.73
CA GLU A 29 2.00 9.49 -2.04
C GLU A 29 0.59 8.98 -1.69
N ARG A 30 0.29 7.70 -1.91
CA ARG A 30 -0.98 7.07 -1.47
C ARG A 30 -1.10 7.03 0.05
N LEU A 31 -0.05 6.60 0.75
CA LEU A 31 -0.03 6.59 2.21
C LEU A 31 -0.23 8.01 2.79
N ILE A 32 0.34 9.04 2.16
CA ILE A 32 0.11 10.43 2.53
C ILE A 32 -1.36 10.80 2.32
N GLY A 33 -1.97 10.44 1.19
CA GLY A 33 -3.39 10.66 0.93
C GLY A 33 -4.30 9.99 1.96
N LEU A 34 -4.03 8.73 2.31
CA LEU A 34 -4.77 8.03 3.37
C LEU A 34 -4.59 8.67 4.75
N SER A 35 -3.47 9.37 4.99
CA SER A 35 -3.21 10.07 6.26
C SER A 35 -3.87 11.45 6.37
N ASP A 36 -4.60 11.90 5.35
CA ASP A 36 -5.27 13.21 5.35
C ASP A 36 -6.25 13.32 6.54
N PRO A 37 -6.13 14.31 7.43
CA PRO A 37 -7.01 14.46 8.59
C PRO A 37 -8.50 14.62 8.25
N GLU A 38 -8.84 15.04 7.03
CA GLU A 38 -10.23 15.14 6.57
C GLU A 38 -10.82 13.79 6.11
N LEU A 39 -9.98 12.77 5.91
CA LEU A 39 -10.40 11.42 5.56
C LEU A 39 -10.86 10.64 6.80
N GLY A 40 -12.02 9.99 6.74
CA GLY A 40 -12.52 9.15 7.83
C GLY A 40 -11.85 7.78 7.89
N ALA A 41 -12.09 7.01 8.96
CA ALA A 41 -11.72 5.60 9.03
C ALA A 41 -12.51 4.73 8.03
N GLY A 42 -11.91 3.62 7.59
CA GLY A 42 -12.53 2.65 6.69
C GLY A 42 -12.26 2.90 5.20
N TYR A 43 -11.54 3.98 4.87
CA TYR A 43 -11.02 4.18 3.52
C TYR A 43 -9.82 3.27 3.28
N HIS A 44 -9.85 2.58 2.15
CA HIS A 44 -8.79 1.68 1.74
C HIS A 44 -8.67 1.63 0.22
N GLU A 45 -7.46 1.34 -0.23
CA GLU A 45 -7.10 1.19 -1.64
C GLU A 45 -6.65 -0.25 -1.90
N HIS A 46 -7.17 -0.85 -2.96
CA HIS A 46 -6.74 -2.16 -3.45
C HIS A 46 -5.77 -1.96 -4.59
N LEU A 47 -4.62 -2.62 -4.52
CA LEU A 47 -3.62 -2.68 -5.57
C LEU A 47 -3.51 -4.13 -6.03
N GLU A 48 -3.80 -4.37 -7.30
CA GLU A 48 -3.87 -5.72 -7.86
C GLU A 48 -2.75 -5.99 -8.87
N GLY A 49 -2.30 -7.25 -8.93
CA GLY A 49 -1.34 -7.73 -9.93
C GLY A 49 -1.89 -7.60 -11.36
N GLY A 50 -1.10 -7.01 -12.24
CA GLY A 50 -1.46 -6.75 -13.63
C GLY A 50 -2.24 -5.45 -13.86
N MET A 51 -2.56 -4.70 -12.79
CA MET A 51 -3.15 -3.36 -12.88
C MET A 51 -2.23 -2.32 -12.25
N ASP A 52 -2.05 -2.38 -10.93
CA ASP A 52 -1.21 -1.45 -10.17
C ASP A 52 0.13 -2.06 -9.78
N LEU A 53 0.16 -3.38 -9.67
CA LEU A 53 1.33 -4.18 -9.30
C LEU A 53 1.80 -5.01 -10.49
N GLU A 54 3.05 -5.44 -10.45
CA GLU A 54 3.61 -6.37 -11.43
C GLU A 54 2.83 -7.70 -11.42
N ASP A 55 2.70 -8.32 -12.59
CA ASP A 55 2.04 -9.62 -12.74
C ASP A 55 2.58 -10.66 -11.76
N GLY A 56 1.68 -11.41 -11.12
CA GLY A 56 2.02 -12.41 -10.11
C GLY A 56 2.24 -11.87 -8.70
N SER A 57 2.12 -10.56 -8.49
CA SER A 57 2.05 -9.97 -7.15
C SER A 57 0.83 -10.47 -6.38
N ILE A 58 0.99 -10.63 -5.07
CA ILE A 58 -0.13 -10.78 -4.15
C ILE A 58 -0.82 -9.41 -4.02
N SER A 59 -2.15 -9.40 -3.91
CA SER A 59 -2.91 -8.17 -3.70
C SER A 59 -2.45 -7.42 -2.44
N LEU A 60 -2.33 -6.10 -2.54
CA LEU A 60 -1.96 -5.22 -1.44
C LEU A 60 -3.12 -4.30 -1.12
N ILE A 61 -3.47 -4.21 0.16
CA ILE A 61 -4.46 -3.26 0.67
C ILE A 61 -3.73 -2.21 1.51
N LEU A 62 -3.94 -0.94 1.18
CA LEU A 62 -3.55 0.18 2.02
C LEU A 62 -4.82 0.72 2.68
N GLU A 63 -4.87 0.77 4.01
CA GLU A 63 -6.09 1.15 4.74
C GLU A 63 -5.78 2.18 5.84
N ARG A 64 -6.68 3.14 5.99
CA ARG A 64 -6.80 3.91 7.23
C ARG A 64 -7.78 3.25 8.18
N ASP A 65 -7.26 2.72 9.28
CA ASP A 65 -8.06 2.17 10.37
C ASP A 65 -7.75 2.87 11.69
N ASP A 66 -8.56 3.88 12.04
CA ASP A 66 -8.42 4.63 13.29
C ASP A 66 -8.75 3.76 14.53
N LYS A 67 -9.34 2.57 14.38
CA LYS A 67 -9.57 1.66 15.51
C LYS A 67 -8.26 1.06 16.03
N LEU A 68 -7.27 0.86 15.16
CA LEU A 68 -5.93 0.41 15.55
C LEU A 68 -5.21 1.41 16.48
N ALA A 69 -5.58 2.70 16.43
CA ALA A 69 -5.07 3.70 17.35
C ALA A 69 -5.76 3.62 18.73
N ALA A 70 -7.03 3.21 18.78
CA ALA A 70 -7.82 3.14 20.01
C ALA A 70 -7.46 1.93 20.89
N ASP A 71 -7.07 0.81 20.29
CA ASP A 71 -6.75 -0.45 20.99
C ASP A 71 -5.37 -0.44 21.71
N ARG A 72 -4.65 0.69 21.70
CA ARG A 72 -3.30 0.83 22.32
C ARG A 72 -3.27 1.71 23.58
N THR A 73 -4.44 2.03 24.15
CA THR A 73 -4.60 2.82 25.40
C THR A 73 -5.38 2.03 26.44
#